data_AF-A0A2H9MI25-F1
#
_entry.id   AF-A0A2H9MI25-F1
#
_cell.length_a   1.000
_cell.length_b   1.000
_cell.length_c   1.000
_cell.angle_alpha   90.00
_cell.angle_beta   90.00
_cell.angle_gamma   90.00
#
_symmetry.space_group_name_H-M   'P 1'
#
loop_
_entity.id
_entity.type
_entity.pdbx_description
1 polymer ?
#
loop_
_entity_poly.entity_id
_entity_poly.type
_entity_poly.pdbx_seq_one_letter_code
_entity_poly.pdbx_strand_id
1 'polypeptide(L)' 'MGVRGVIRDIISIYFGIQIILLVLHDKVPTKGQLLLYAAFLLFFSIWFLMERIGLFPKL' A
#
# COMPACT_ATOMS: atom_id res chain seq x y z
N MET A 1 11.32 13.25 -11.74
CA MET A 1 10.44 12.85 -10.60
C MET A 1 9.81 11.45 -10.76
N GLY A 2 9.90 10.77 -11.92
CA GLY A 2 9.23 9.48 -12.14
C GLY A 2 9.73 8.32 -11.25
N VAL A 3 11.05 8.09 -11.21
CA VAL A 3 11.64 6.92 -10.53
C VAL A 3 11.50 6.97 -9.00
N ARG A 4 11.70 8.14 -8.38
CA ARG A 4 11.52 8.31 -6.92
C ARG A 4 10.10 7.97 -6.45
N GLY A 5 9.09 8.31 -7.25
CA GLY A 5 7.71 8.01 -6.92
C GLY A 5 7.40 6.52 -7.02
N VAL A 6 7.91 5.84 -8.05
CA VAL A 6 7.79 4.37 -8.18
C VAL A 6 8.45 3.66 -7.01
N ILE A 7 9.66 4.07 -6.60
CA ILE A 7 10.36 3.48 -5.45
C ILE A 7 9.55 3.67 -4.17
N ARG A 8 9.01 4.86 -3.92
CA ARG A 8 8.14 5.13 -2.77
C ARG A 8 6.90 4.23 -2.79
N ASP A 9 6.23 4.11 -3.93
CA ASP A 9 4.99 3.34 -4.04
C ASP A 9 5.26 1.83 -3.83
N ILE A 10 6.39 1.30 -4.32
CA ILE A 10 6.85 -0.08 -4.04
C ILE A 10 7.11 -0.29 -2.53
N ILE A 11 7.81 0.65 -1.89
CA ILE A 11 8.08 0.59 -0.44
C ILE A 11 6.76 0.60 0.34
N SER A 12 5.81 1.47 -0.04
CA SER A 12 4.49 1.54 0.60
C SER A 12 3.69 0.24 0.44
N ILE A 13 3.74 -0.41 -0.73
CA ILE A 13 3.12 -1.73 -0.95
C ILE A 13 3.76 -2.77 -0.03
N TYR A 14 5.09 -2.82 0.03
CA TYR A 14 5.81 -3.77 0.89
C TYR A 14 5.43 -3.61 2.36
N PHE A 15 5.44 -2.37 2.87
CA PHE A 15 5.02 -2.08 4.25
C PHE A 15 3.56 -2.43 4.51
N GLY A 16 2.65 -2.11 3.58
CA GLY A 16 1.24 -2.47 3.70
C GLY A 16 1.02 -3.99 3.83
N ILE A 17 1.72 -4.78 3.02
CA ILE A 17 1.67 -6.26 3.09
C ILE A 17 2.21 -6.76 4.44
N GLN A 18 3.32 -6.22 4.92
CA GLN A 18 3.90 -6.60 6.22
C GLN A 18 2.96 -6.28 7.39
N ILE A 19 2.26 -5.14 7.35
CA ILE A 19 1.27 -4.78 8.37
C ILE A 19 0.08 -5.75 8.33
N ILE A 20 -0.41 -6.13 7.15
CA ILE A 20 -1.48 -7.13 7.03
C ILE A 20 -1.04 -8.48 7.58
N LEU A 21 0.16 -8.95 7.21
CA LEU A 21 0.75 -10.19 7.73
C LEU A 21 0.87 -10.15 9.26
N LEU A 22 1.33 -9.03 9.83
CA LEU A 22 1.44 -8.84 11.26
C LEU A 22 0.07 -8.88 11.95
N VAL A 23 -0.96 -8.25 11.38
CA VAL A 23 -2.32 -8.26 11.94
C VAL A 23 -2.97 -9.66 11.86
N LEU A 24 -2.67 -10.41 10.79
CA LEU A 24 -3.13 -11.78 10.63
C LEU A 24 -2.46 -12.73 11.62
N HIS A 25 -1.13 -12.61 11.78
CA HIS A 25 -0.34 -13.56 12.55
C HIS A 25 -0.34 -13.27 14.05
N ASP A 26 -0.39 -12.00 14.46
CA ASP A 26 -0.40 -11.61 15.86
C ASP A 26 -1.79 -11.26 16.37
N LYS A 27 -2.08 -11.59 17.63
CA LYS A 27 -3.32 -11.19 18.33
C LYS A 27 -3.25 -9.72 18.78
N VAL A 28 -2.85 -8.80 17.88
CA VAL A 28 -2.82 -7.37 18.18
C VAL A 28 -4.24 -6.90 18.51
N PRO A 29 -4.51 -6.19 19.61
CA PRO A 29 -5.88 -5.79 19.99
C PRO A 29 -6.51 -4.75 19.04
N THR A 30 -5.71 -3.99 18.29
CA THR A 30 -6.14 -2.94 17.34
C THR A 30 -6.32 -3.45 15.90
N LYS A 31 -6.72 -4.72 15.71
CA LYS A 31 -6.78 -5.38 14.39
C LYS A 31 -7.57 -4.60 13.34
N GLY A 32 -8.77 -4.12 13.70
CA GLY A 32 -9.70 -3.56 12.74
C GLY A 32 -9.17 -2.30 12.05
N GLN A 33 -8.76 -1.30 12.84
CA GLN A 33 -8.26 -0.03 12.32
C GLN A 33 -6.93 -0.19 11.59
N LEU A 34 -6.01 -0.99 12.14
CA LEU A 34 -4.69 -1.20 11.53
C LEU A 34 -4.81 -1.90 10.16
N LEU A 35 -5.70 -2.90 10.06
CA LEU A 35 -6.00 -3.59 8.80
C LEU A 35 -6.61 -2.62 7.78
N LEU A 36 -7.53 -1.76 8.22
CA LEU A 36 -8.23 -0.81 7.37
C LEU A 36 -7.27 0.26 6.81
N TYR A 37 -6.36 0.77 7.64
CA TYR A 37 -5.28 1.66 7.19
C TYR A 37 -4.31 0.96 6.24
N ALA A 38 -3.91 -0.28 6.53
CA ALA A 38 -3.03 -1.05 5.65
C ALA A 38 -3.69 -1.34 4.28
N ALA A 39 -4.99 -1.62 4.27
CA ALA A 39 -5.76 -1.83 3.05
C ALA A 39 -5.83 -0.56 2.20
N PHE A 40 -6.11 0.60 2.81
CA PHE A 40 -6.08 1.88 2.09
C PHE A 40 -4.69 2.23 1.57
N LEU A 41 -3.65 2.03 2.39
CA LEU A 41 -2.27 2.24 1.97
C LEU A 41 -1.93 1.42 0.73
N LEU A 42 -2.29 0.14 0.71
CA LEU A 42 -2.10 -0.73 -0.44
C LEU A 42 -2.89 -0.28 -1.65
N PHE A 43 -4.18 0.02 -1.46
CA PHE A 43 -5.05 0.47 -2.55
C PHE A 43 -4.50 1.72 -3.23
N PHE A 44 -4.15 2.76 -2.48
CA PHE A 44 -3.61 3.99 -3.05
C PHE A 44 -2.23 3.77 -3.68
N SER A 45 -1.37 2.97 -3.06
CA SER A 45 -0.03 2.71 -3.60
C SER A 45 -0.09 1.95 -4.94
N ILE A 46 -0.98 0.96 -5.05
CA ILE A 46 -1.23 0.23 -6.30
C ILE A 46 -1.85 1.17 -7.33
N TRP A 47 -2.83 1.99 -6.94
CA TRP A 47 -3.48 2.96 -7.83
C TRP A 47 -2.46 3.92 -8.45
N PHE A 48 -1.64 4.58 -7.63
CA PHE A 48 -0.61 5.49 -8.11
C PHE A 48 0.46 4.78 -8.94
N LEU A 49 0.79 3.53 -8.60
CA LEU A 49 1.71 2.73 -9.39
C LEU A 49 1.14 2.44 -10.79
N MET A 50 -0.14 2.06 -10.87
CA MET A 50 -0.83 1.81 -12.16
C MET A 50 -0.93 3.08 -13.01
N GLU A 51 -1.22 4.21 -12.39
CA GLU A 51 -1.24 5.53 -13.04
C GLU A 51 0.15 5.91 -13.59
N ARG A 52 1.23 5.62 -12.84
CA ARG A 52 2.61 5.87 -13.29
C ARG A 52 3.07 4.93 -14.40
N ILE A 53 2.62 3.67 -14.40
CA ILE A 53 2.94 2.68 -15.44
C ILE A 53 2.12 2.95 -16.72
N GLY A 54 1.09 3.81 -16.66
CA GLY A 54 0.26 4.17 -17.80
C GLY A 54 -0.87 3.19 -18.07
N LEU A 55 -1.23 2.35 -17.08
CA LEU A 55 -2.40 1.46 -17.13
C LEU A 55 -3.72 2.24 -17.01
N PHE A 56 -3.69 3.41 -16.35
CA PHE A 56 -4.82 4.32 -16.25
C PHE A 56 -4.46 5.72 -16.74
N PRO A 57 -5.42 6.47 -17.31
CA PRO A 57 -5.24 7.89 -17.56
C PRO A 57 -5.02 8.62 -16.23
N LYS A 58 -4.04 9.52 -16.21
CA LYS A 58 -3.79 10.39 -15.05
C LYS A 58 -5.04 11.23 -14.79
N LEU A 59 -5.51 11.23 -13.54
CA LEU A 59 -6.62 12.07 -13.09
C LEU A 59 -6.11 13.47 -12.73
#